data_AF-R7S2P9-F1
#
_entry.id   AF-R7S2P9-F1
#
_cell.length_a   1.000
_cell.length_b   1.000
_cell.length_c   1.000
_cell.angle_alpha   90.00
_cell.angle_beta   90.00
_cell.angle_gamma   90.00
#
_symmetry.space_group_name_H-M   'P 1'
#
loop_
_entity.id
_entity.type
_entity.pdbx_description
1 polymer ?
#
loop_
_entity_poly.entity_id
_entity_poly.type
_entity_poly.pdbx_seq_one_letter_code
_entity_poly.pdbx_strand_id
1 'polypeptide(L)'
;CYQCGEEIKSTSTRNHVGGHILREMCRRSSQPIEPGIVLRDPCGFCGREGTCETTLAPSSRNPSGTRTAAAGPSKTRTKTYSVCSTCPHAHEFKYGNARKSTSNTPCSNVPIECTLC
;
A
#
# COMPACT_ATOMS: atom_id res chain seq x y z
N CYS A 1 -13.97 3.28 9.75
CA CYS A 1 -13.71 3.55 8.33
C CYS A 1 -14.26 4.92 8.02
N TYR A 2 -13.52 5.83 7.38
CA TYR A 2 -14.10 7.13 7.05
C TYR A 2 -15.15 7.07 5.93
N GLN A 3 -15.12 6.02 5.10
CA GLN A 3 -16.01 5.88 3.95
C GLN A 3 -17.36 5.25 4.31
N CYS A 4 -17.41 4.35 5.30
CA CYS A 4 -18.62 3.58 5.63
C CYS A 4 -18.92 3.48 7.14
N GLY A 5 -18.16 4.17 8.00
CA GLY A 5 -18.35 4.15 9.45
C GLY A 5 -17.89 2.87 10.17
N GLU A 6 -17.68 1.76 9.47
CA GLU A 6 -17.36 0.45 10.08
C GLU A 6 -16.05 0.45 10.89
N GLU A 7 -16.05 -0.19 12.06
CA GLU A 7 -14.84 -0.45 12.84
C GLU A 7 -14.02 -1.58 12.22
N ILE A 8 -12.76 -1.30 11.90
CA ILE A 8 -11.90 -2.25 11.17
C ILE A 8 -10.59 -2.42 11.94
N LYS A 9 -10.08 -3.64 11.99
CA LYS A 9 -8.73 -3.91 12.48
C LYS A 9 -7.70 -3.19 11.63
N SER A 10 -6.72 -2.54 12.27
CA SER A 10 -5.66 -1.79 11.58
C SER A 10 -5.01 -2.57 10.44
N THR A 11 -4.68 -3.84 10.65
CA THR A 11 -4.08 -4.75 9.66
C THR A 11 -4.94 -5.01 8.42
N SER A 12 -6.25 -4.81 8.50
CA SER A 12 -7.22 -5.06 7.43
C SER A 12 -7.67 -3.76 6.74
N THR A 13 -7.32 -2.60 7.29
CA THR A 13 -7.76 -1.30 6.80
C THR A 13 -7.46 -1.10 5.32
N ARG A 14 -6.25 -1.46 4.87
CA ARG A 14 -5.85 -1.26 3.47
C ARG A 14 -6.68 -2.05 2.47
N ASN A 15 -7.00 -3.29 2.80
CA ASN A 15 -7.86 -4.13 1.97
C ASN A 15 -9.30 -3.61 1.95
N HIS A 16 -9.83 -3.21 3.12
CA HIS A 16 -11.18 -2.66 3.25
C HIS A 16 -11.32 -1.33 2.46
N VAL A 17 -10.45 -0.37 2.74
CA VAL A 17 -10.43 0.95 2.08
C VAL A 17 -10.15 0.80 0.58
N GLY A 18 -9.23 -0.09 0.21
CA GLY A 18 -8.96 -0.44 -1.18
C GLY A 18 -10.20 -0.98 -1.90
N GLY A 19 -11.07 -1.72 -1.21
CA GLY A 19 -12.37 -2.14 -1.73
C GLY A 19 -13.29 -0.96 -2.06
N HIS A 20 -13.34 0.08 -1.22
CA HIS A 20 -14.10 1.30 -1.50
C HIS A 20 -13.53 2.07 -2.69
N ILE A 21 -12.21 2.28 -2.72
CA ILE A 21 -11.51 2.95 -3.83
C ILE A 21 -11.81 2.23 -5.16
N LEU A 22 -11.67 0.90 -5.20
CA LEU A 22 -11.92 0.12 -6.41
C LEU A 22 -13.39 0.17 -6.86
N ARG A 23 -14.36 0.06 -5.93
CA ARG A 23 -15.79 0.13 -6.28
C ARG A 23 -16.16 1.47 -6.89
N GLU A 24 -15.59 2.55 -6.34
CA GLU A 24 -15.82 3.91 -6.84
C GLU A 24 -15.16 4.13 -8.20
N MET A 25 -13.89 3.71 -8.36
CA MET A 25 -13.20 3.75 -9.66
C MET A 25 -13.94 2.95 -10.75
N CYS A 26 -14.57 1.84 -10.39
CA CYS A 26 -15.35 1.01 -11.30
C CYS A 26 -16.80 1.50 -11.51
N ARG A 27 -17.22 2.63 -10.93
CA ARG A 27 -18.61 3.16 -10.97
C ARG A 27 -19.67 2.11 -10.66
N ARG A 28 -19.36 1.19 -9.74
CA ARG A 28 -20.26 0.11 -9.29
C ARG A 28 -20.83 0.35 -7.89
N SER A 29 -20.76 1.58 -7.36
CA SER A 29 -21.35 1.92 -6.07
C SER A 29 -22.87 2.13 -6.21
N SER A 30 -23.65 1.23 -5.62
CA SER A 30 -25.09 1.43 -5.34
C SER A 30 -25.34 2.15 -4.01
N GLN A 31 -24.27 2.60 -3.34
CA GLN A 31 -24.31 3.27 -2.04
C GLN A 31 -23.67 4.65 -2.19
N PRO A 32 -24.29 5.73 -1.67
CA PRO A 32 -23.68 7.04 -1.66
C PRO A 32 -22.42 7.00 -0.81
N ILE A 33 -21.27 7.31 -1.41
CA ILE A 33 -20.05 7.55 -0.66
C ILE A 33 -20.11 9.00 -0.18
N GLU A 34 -19.93 9.22 1.12
CA GLU A 34 -19.79 10.56 1.69
C GLU A 34 -18.78 11.41 0.88
N PRO A 35 -19.03 12.71 0.69
CA PRO A 35 -18.17 13.57 -0.12
C PRO A 35 -16.74 13.59 0.47
N GLY A 36 -15.77 13.05 -0.27
CA GLY A 36 -14.38 13.04 0.18
C GLY A 36 -13.46 11.99 -0.42
N ILE A 37 -13.98 10.99 -1.17
CA ILE A 37 -13.13 10.19 -2.05
C ILE A 37 -12.89 11.00 -3.32
N VAL A 38 -11.79 11.75 -3.35
CA VAL A 38 -11.26 12.26 -4.60
C VAL A 38 -10.51 11.09 -5.28
N LEU A 39 -10.80 10.89 -6.55
CA LEU A 39 -10.46 9.69 -7.34
C LEU A 39 -9.03 9.69 -7.88
N ARG A 40 -8.24 10.74 -7.65
CA ARG A 40 -6.89 10.82 -8.24
C ARG A 40 -5.90 10.03 -7.42
N ASP A 41 -5.71 10.42 -6.17
CA ASP A 41 -4.65 9.87 -5.31
C ASP A 41 -5.15 9.58 -3.88
N PRO A 42 -6.15 8.67 -3.72
CA PRO A 42 -6.69 8.35 -2.40
C PRO A 42 -5.66 7.62 -1.53
N CYS A 43 -5.60 7.99 -0.25
CA CYS A 43 -4.76 7.28 0.71
C CYS A 43 -5.24 5.84 0.92
N GLY A 44 -4.33 4.86 0.80
CA GLY A 44 -4.67 3.46 1.04
C GLY A 44 -5.09 3.10 2.48
N PHE A 45 -4.84 3.97 3.46
CA PHE A 45 -5.20 3.75 4.87
C PHE A 45 -6.49 4.46 5.29
N CYS A 46 -6.71 5.70 4.87
CA CYS A 46 -7.88 6.47 5.28
C CYS A 46 -8.86 6.77 4.15
N GLY A 47 -8.49 6.46 2.89
CA GLY A 47 -9.29 6.65 1.68
C GLY A 47 -9.53 8.10 1.28
N ARG A 48 -8.93 9.06 1.99
CA ARG A 48 -9.02 10.50 1.71
C ARG A 48 -7.83 10.96 0.88
N GLU A 49 -8.05 11.93 0.02
CA GLU A 49 -7.00 12.61 -0.76
C GLU A 49 -6.53 13.89 -0.03
N GLY A 50 -5.28 14.30 -0.26
CA GLY A 50 -4.74 15.58 0.23
C GLY A 50 -4.56 15.72 1.75
N THR A 51 -4.98 14.74 2.54
CA THR A 51 -4.87 14.78 4.02
C THR A 51 -3.62 14.10 4.57
N CYS A 52 -2.97 13.26 3.76
CA CYS A 52 -1.78 12.51 4.14
C CYS A 52 -1.05 12.00 2.90
N GLU A 53 0.19 11.58 3.10
CA GLU A 53 1.09 11.12 2.04
C GLU A 53 1.57 9.70 2.34
N THR A 54 1.83 8.91 1.29
CA THR A 54 2.46 7.60 1.40
C THR A 54 3.55 7.47 0.35
N THR A 55 4.77 7.19 0.80
CA THR A 55 5.97 7.09 -0.05
C THR A 55 6.62 5.72 0.04
N LEU A 56 7.23 5.28 -1.07
CA LEU A 56 8.07 4.09 -1.11
C LEU A 56 9.53 4.51 -1.00
N ALA A 57 10.19 4.08 0.07
CA ALA A 57 11.63 4.25 0.23
C ALA A 57 12.35 2.94 -0.10
N PRO A 58 13.52 2.99 -0.77
CA PRO A 58 14.39 1.83 -0.88
C PRO A 58 14.78 1.36 0.51
N SER A 59 14.52 0.10 0.83
CA SER A 59 15.00 -0.49 2.07
C SER A 59 16.51 -0.69 1.94
N SER A 60 17.29 0.20 2.56
CA SER A 60 18.72 0.00 2.71
C SER A 60 18.93 -1.25 3.56
N ARG A 61 19.26 -2.37 2.92
CA ARG A 61 19.86 -3.48 3.65
C ARG A 61 21.22 -2.99 4.10
N ASN A 62 21.43 -2.88 5.42
CA ASN A 62 22.74 -2.64 6.00
C ASN A 62 23.72 -3.63 5.36
N PRO A 63 24.88 -3.20 4.82
CA PRO A 63 25.89 -4.10 4.27
C PRO A 63 26.67 -4.81 5.39
N SER A 64 25.99 -5.35 6.38
CA SER A 64 26.56 -6.28 7.35
C SER A 64 26.53 -7.69 6.76
N GLY A 65 27.13 -7.84 5.58
CA GLY A 65 27.44 -9.11 4.96
C GLY A 65 28.93 -9.35 5.13
N THR A 66 29.30 -10.29 5.99
CA THR A 66 30.60 -10.96 5.89
C THR A 66 30.78 -11.41 4.44
N ARG A 67 31.76 -10.81 3.76
CA ARG A 67 32.12 -11.14 2.38
C ARG A 67 32.73 -12.54 2.35
N THR A 68 31.91 -13.57 2.16
CA THR A 68 32.43 -14.82 1.60
C THR A 68 32.34 -14.72 0.08
N ALA A 69 33.50 -14.57 -0.54
CA ALA A 69 33.69 -14.59 -1.98
C ALA A 69 33.32 -15.98 -2.52
N ALA A 70 32.08 -16.14 -2.96
CA ALA A 70 31.69 -17.25 -3.82
C ALA A 70 31.35 -16.66 -5.20
N ALA A 71 32.25 -16.87 -6.15
CA ALA A 71 32.03 -16.59 -7.56
C ALA A 71 30.91 -17.50 -8.09
N GLY A 72 29.68 -16.97 -8.11
CA GLY A 72 28.52 -17.59 -8.73
C GLY A 72 27.79 -16.55 -9.58
N PRO A 73 26.94 -16.98 -10.55
CA PRO A 73 26.24 -16.06 -11.44
C PRO A 73 25.44 -15.04 -10.63
N SER A 74 25.62 -13.77 -10.99
CA SER A 74 25.07 -12.60 -10.29
C SER A 74 23.56 -12.74 -10.12
N LYS A 75 23.09 -13.14 -8.93
CA LYS A 75 21.66 -13.14 -8.60
C LYS A 75 21.17 -11.70 -8.68
N THR A 76 20.25 -11.42 -9.59
CA THR A 76 19.59 -10.12 -9.76
C THR A 76 19.12 -9.61 -8.40
N ARG A 77 19.70 -8.51 -7.92
CA ARG A 77 19.45 -7.99 -6.56
C ARG A 77 18.01 -7.49 -6.49
N THR A 78 17.11 -8.27 -5.89
CA THR A 78 15.69 -7.86 -5.73
C THR A 78 15.62 -6.59 -4.87
N LYS A 79 15.14 -5.50 -5.48
CA LYS A 79 14.91 -4.21 -4.80
C LYS A 79 13.82 -4.41 -3.74
N THR A 80 14.14 -4.10 -2.49
CA THR A 80 13.23 -4.16 -1.34
C THR A 80 12.78 -2.76 -0.99
N TYR A 81 11.49 -2.59 -0.64
CA TYR A 81 10.90 -1.30 -0.28
C TYR A 81 10.37 -1.31 1.14
N SER A 82 10.53 -0.18 1.81
CA SER A 82 9.76 0.21 2.98
C SER A 82 8.70 1.23 2.57
N VAL A 83 7.56 1.20 3.24
CA VAL A 83 6.47 2.15 3.02
C VAL A 83 6.45 3.13 4.18
N CYS A 84 6.55 4.41 3.88
CA CYS A 84 6.43 5.51 4.85
C CYS A 84 5.10 6.20 4.63
N SER A 85 4.38 6.56 5.68
CA SER A 85 3.13 7.30 5.55
C SER A 85 2.94 8.29 6.70
N THR A 86 2.41 9.46 6.38
CA THR A 86 1.99 10.47 7.37
C THR A 86 0.54 10.28 7.82
N CYS A 87 -0.14 9.24 7.34
CA CYS A 87 -1.51 8.96 7.72
C CYS A 87 -1.59 8.51 9.20
N PRO A 88 -2.46 9.10 10.03
CA PRO A 88 -2.65 8.66 11.42
C PRO A 88 -3.14 7.21 11.57
N HIS A 89 -3.70 6.64 10.50
CA HIS A 89 -4.17 5.25 10.43
C HIS A 89 -3.16 4.32 9.74
N ALA A 90 -1.94 4.80 9.49
CA ALA A 90 -0.88 3.99 8.94
C ALA A 90 -0.50 2.86 9.90
N HIS A 91 -0.23 1.69 9.33
CA HIS A 91 0.32 0.55 10.05
C HIS A 91 1.43 -0.07 9.20
N GLU A 92 2.39 -0.71 9.86
CA GLU A 92 3.46 -1.41 9.18
C GLU A 92 2.96 -2.64 8.43
N PHE A 93 3.48 -2.83 7.21
CA PHE A 93 3.24 -4.05 6.44
C PHE A 93 4.44 -4.38 5.56
N LYS A 94 4.60 -5.66 5.23
CA LYS A 94 5.63 -6.11 4.30
C LYS A 94 5.19 -5.82 2.87
N TYR A 95 5.81 -4.82 2.23
CA TYR A 95 5.47 -4.40 0.87
C TYR A 95 5.44 -5.57 -0.13
N GLY A 96 6.47 -6.41 -0.13
CA GLY A 96 6.54 -7.57 -1.03
C GLY A 96 5.38 -8.57 -0.87
N ASN A 97 4.84 -8.72 0.34
CA ASN A 97 3.69 -9.58 0.59
C ASN A 97 2.40 -8.89 0.18
N ALA A 98 2.24 -7.60 0.51
CA ALA A 98 1.05 -6.83 0.19
C ALA A 98 0.82 -6.64 -1.32
N ARG A 99 1.86 -6.78 -2.15
CA ARG A 99 1.72 -6.82 -3.61
C ARG A 99 0.93 -8.03 -4.13
N LYS A 100 0.84 -9.11 -3.36
CA LYS A 100 0.16 -10.34 -3.76
C LYS A 100 -1.28 -10.29 -3.25
N SER A 101 -2.24 -10.19 -4.16
CA SER A 101 -3.65 -10.37 -3.81
C SER A 101 -3.92 -11.85 -3.46
N THR A 102 -4.87 -12.06 -2.55
CA THR A 102 -5.36 -13.39 -2.17
C THR A 102 -6.87 -13.39 -2.20
N SER A 103 -7.51 -14.56 -2.10
CA SER A 103 -8.98 -14.64 -1.96
C SER A 103 -9.51 -13.81 -0.79
N ASN A 104 -8.76 -13.76 0.32
CA ASN A 104 -9.17 -13.08 1.55
C ASN A 104 -8.77 -11.60 1.54
N THR A 105 -7.78 -11.23 0.74
CA THR A 105 -7.29 -9.86 0.54
C THR A 105 -7.18 -9.55 -0.95
N PRO A 106 -8.33 -9.39 -1.65
CA PRO A 106 -8.34 -9.25 -3.10
C PRO A 106 -7.73 -7.92 -3.57
N CYS A 107 -7.70 -6.90 -2.71
CA CYS A 107 -7.10 -5.61 -3.03
C CYS A 107 -5.69 -5.52 -2.44
N SER A 108 -4.68 -5.37 -3.30
CA SER A 108 -3.30 -5.15 -2.85
C SER A 108 -3.10 -3.74 -2.26
N ASN A 109 -3.83 -2.74 -2.78
CA ASN A 109 -3.83 -1.32 -2.37
C ASN A 109 -2.44 -0.81 -1.94
N VAL A 110 -1.40 -1.22 -2.66
CA VAL A 110 0.01 -0.88 -2.37
C VAL A 110 0.37 0.37 -3.16
N PRO A 111 1.20 1.25 -2.61
CA PRO A 111 1.85 2.27 -3.42
C PRO A 111 2.54 1.64 -4.62
N ILE A 112 2.50 2.31 -5.77
CA ILE A 112 3.10 1.83 -7.01
C ILE A 112 4.51 2.41 -7.12
N GLU A 113 5.47 1.60 -7.57
CA GLU A 113 6.79 2.11 -7.94
C GLU A 113 6.65 2.98 -9.19
N CYS A 114 6.93 4.27 -9.04
CA CYS A 114 7.07 5.19 -10.16
C CYS A 114 8.47 4.96 -10.77
N THR A 115 8.53 4.48 -12.01
CA THR A 115 9.79 4.22 -12.72
C THR A 115 10.47 5.50 -13.22
N LEU A 116 9.87 6.66 -12.97
CA LEU A 116 10.31 7.97 -13.46
C LEU A 116 10.96 8.86 -12.38
N CYS A 117 10.96 8.49 -11.10
CA CYS A 117 11.27 9.39 -9.97
C CYS A 117 12.30 8.88 -8.91
#